data_AF-A0A0B4GNL0-F1
#
_entry.id   AF-A0A0B4GNL0-F1
#
_cell.length_a   1.000
_cell.length_b   1.000
_cell.length_c   1.000
_cell.angle_alpha   90.00
_cell.angle_beta   90.00
_cell.angle_gamma   90.00
#
_symmetry.space_group_name_H-M   'P 1'
#
loop_
_entity.id
_entity.type
_entity.pdbx_description
1 polymer ?
#
loop_
_entity_poly.entity_id
_entity_poly.type
_entity_poly.pdbx_seq_one_letter_code
_entity_poly.pdbx_strand_id
1 'polypeptide(L)'
;MTIPAGAILRLDSVPASISSRLPSASIHGLLAAQLAAGCDAETALRRDAMPSLQSFAATTPLFWHRRLRDLLPAGARRLVARQETALERDWADFHEGFPGVARDAYLRCWFVVGTRAFYHETDATLRYPWEDRLALLPVADMFNHAGVPGCAVAFSPDAYTVTATRACARGDEVFLSYGEHSNDFLLAEYGFLLDDNPWDTVDLGAFVLSGLDAEQQAELRARGFDECVVGPGEQWHLPDGALDILGRHFAAEPPRRAANGGRQGKPRKERVLAAVLTRFLDEIRDVKSAIRAVTVGDNAQRATLLRRWDQIEALVKRAIRGVPS
;
A
#
# COMPACT_ATOMS: atom_id res chain seq x y z
N MET A 1 -10.09 17.92 -18.38
CA MET A 1 -11.00 16.80 -18.71
C MET A 1 -12.08 16.76 -17.64
N THR A 2 -13.35 16.61 -18.02
CA THR A 2 -14.47 16.51 -17.08
C THR A 2 -15.27 15.25 -17.38
N ILE A 3 -15.54 14.47 -16.35
CA ILE A 3 -16.31 13.23 -16.37
C ILE A 3 -17.67 13.54 -15.73
N PRO A 4 -18.78 13.44 -16.48
CA PRO A 4 -20.11 13.69 -15.94
C PRO A 4 -20.56 12.54 -15.04
N ALA A 5 -21.41 12.82 -14.04
CA ALA A 5 -21.90 11.82 -13.08
C ALA A 5 -22.48 10.56 -13.74
N GLY A 6 -23.21 10.70 -14.85
CA GLY A 6 -23.80 9.55 -15.55
C GLY A 6 -22.79 8.55 -16.13
N ALA A 7 -21.50 8.94 -16.27
CA ALA A 7 -20.44 8.05 -16.72
C ALA A 7 -19.67 7.39 -15.55
N ILE A 8 -19.82 7.90 -14.33
CA ILE A 8 -19.07 7.45 -13.16
C ILE A 8 -19.72 6.19 -12.59
N LEU A 9 -18.95 5.10 -12.40
CA LEU A 9 -19.44 3.98 -11.60
C LEU A 9 -19.09 4.24 -10.14
N ARG A 10 -20.10 4.41 -9.32
CA ARG A 10 -20.02 4.65 -7.87
C ARG A 10 -21.21 4.00 -7.17
N LEU A 11 -21.30 4.14 -5.85
CA LEU A 11 -22.32 3.47 -5.03
C LEU A 11 -23.76 3.60 -5.57
N ASP A 12 -24.19 4.80 -5.97
CA ASP A 12 -25.56 5.04 -6.46
C ASP A 12 -25.84 4.48 -7.87
N SER A 13 -24.79 4.19 -8.64
CA SER A 13 -24.89 3.61 -9.98
C SER A 13 -25.03 2.08 -9.98
N VAL A 14 -24.82 1.44 -8.81
CA VAL A 14 -24.91 -0.03 -8.68
C VAL A 14 -26.38 -0.45 -8.78
N PRO A 15 -26.76 -1.27 -9.78
CA PRO A 15 -28.15 -1.70 -9.95
C PRO A 15 -28.71 -2.41 -8.71
N ALA A 16 -29.98 -2.18 -8.40
CA ALA A 16 -30.68 -2.85 -7.30
C ALA A 16 -30.67 -4.39 -7.44
N SER A 17 -30.62 -4.91 -8.67
CA SER A 17 -30.48 -6.35 -8.96
C SER A 17 -29.13 -6.94 -8.47
N ILE A 18 -28.13 -6.09 -8.23
CA ILE A 18 -26.84 -6.45 -7.64
C ILE A 18 -26.83 -6.15 -6.14
N SER A 19 -27.07 -4.89 -5.75
CA SER A 19 -26.90 -4.48 -4.35
C SER A 19 -27.83 -5.20 -3.38
N SER A 20 -29.05 -5.56 -3.80
CA SER A 20 -29.97 -6.34 -2.96
C SER A 20 -29.53 -7.78 -2.68
N ARG A 21 -28.61 -8.32 -3.50
CA ARG A 21 -28.05 -9.67 -3.33
C ARG A 21 -26.75 -9.67 -2.54
N LEU A 22 -26.20 -8.50 -2.27
CA LEU A 22 -24.89 -8.29 -1.64
C LEU A 22 -25.01 -7.35 -0.44
N PRO A 23 -25.79 -7.72 0.59
CA PRO A 23 -26.11 -6.82 1.70
C PRO A 23 -24.91 -6.48 2.58
N SER A 24 -23.82 -7.26 2.51
CA SER A 24 -22.62 -7.11 3.36
C SER A 24 -21.40 -6.60 2.60
N ALA A 25 -21.48 -6.46 1.28
CA ALA A 25 -20.39 -6.03 0.44
C ALA A 25 -19.96 -4.58 0.71
N SER A 26 -18.66 -4.35 0.63
CA SER A 26 -18.06 -3.01 0.55
C SER A 26 -18.47 -2.30 -0.74
N ILE A 27 -18.24 -0.98 -0.84
CA ILE A 27 -18.39 -0.25 -2.11
C ILE A 27 -17.43 -0.85 -3.15
N HIS A 28 -16.20 -1.18 -2.75
CA HIS A 28 -15.26 -1.93 -3.61
C HIS A 28 -15.91 -3.19 -4.18
N GLY A 29 -16.44 -4.05 -3.32
CA GLY A 29 -17.05 -5.32 -3.68
C GLY A 29 -18.29 -5.16 -4.57
N LEU A 30 -19.10 -4.13 -4.33
CA LEU A 30 -20.27 -3.78 -5.15
C LEU A 30 -19.88 -3.33 -6.56
N LEU A 31 -18.85 -2.48 -6.69
CA LEU A 31 -18.33 -2.05 -8.00
C LEU A 31 -17.72 -3.23 -8.76
N ALA A 32 -16.98 -4.10 -8.06
CA ALA A 32 -16.42 -5.33 -8.64
C ALA A 32 -17.54 -6.27 -9.12
N ALA A 33 -18.61 -6.41 -8.34
CA ALA A 33 -19.78 -7.20 -8.70
C ALA A 33 -20.50 -6.64 -9.92
N GLN A 34 -20.64 -5.31 -10.03
CA GLN A 34 -21.23 -4.67 -11.21
C GLN A 34 -20.45 -5.00 -12.49
N LEU A 35 -19.12 -4.89 -12.45
CA LEU A 35 -18.25 -5.25 -13.57
C LEU A 35 -18.33 -6.76 -13.92
N ALA A 36 -18.33 -7.62 -12.89
CA ALA A 36 -18.28 -9.07 -13.04
C ALA A 36 -19.61 -9.67 -13.51
N ALA A 37 -20.73 -9.22 -12.96
CA ALA A 37 -22.07 -9.69 -13.32
C ALA A 37 -22.53 -9.17 -14.70
N GLY A 38 -21.91 -8.10 -15.22
CA GLY A 38 -22.09 -7.64 -16.60
C GLY A 38 -23.55 -7.37 -16.95
N CYS A 39 -24.17 -6.38 -16.29
CA CYS A 39 -25.60 -6.11 -16.49
C CYS A 39 -25.95 -5.37 -17.78
N ASP A 40 -24.96 -4.80 -18.46
CA ASP A 40 -25.14 -4.04 -19.70
C ASP A 40 -23.87 -4.07 -20.58
N ALA A 41 -24.04 -3.65 -21.84
CA ALA A 41 -22.97 -3.68 -22.84
C ALA A 41 -21.82 -2.70 -22.56
N GLU A 42 -22.09 -1.58 -21.88
CA GLU A 42 -21.08 -0.56 -21.58
C GLU A 42 -20.15 -1.05 -20.45
N THR A 43 -20.72 -1.63 -19.41
CA THR A 43 -20.00 -2.29 -18.32
C THR A 43 -19.15 -3.44 -18.85
N ALA A 44 -19.68 -4.24 -19.78
CA ALA A 44 -18.91 -5.30 -20.43
C ALA A 44 -17.73 -4.75 -21.24
N LEU A 45 -17.96 -3.72 -22.07
CA LEU A 45 -16.91 -3.07 -22.86
C LEU A 45 -15.80 -2.50 -21.96
N ARG A 46 -16.18 -1.84 -20.86
CA ARG A 46 -15.24 -1.30 -19.87
C ARG A 46 -14.40 -2.41 -19.25
N ARG A 47 -15.03 -3.46 -18.73
CA ARG A 47 -14.32 -4.62 -18.15
C ARG A 47 -13.34 -5.21 -19.17
N ASP A 48 -13.75 -5.34 -20.43
CA ASP A 48 -12.94 -5.99 -21.45
C ASP A 48 -11.77 -5.11 -21.93
N ALA A 49 -11.86 -3.79 -21.77
CA ALA A 49 -10.75 -2.85 -21.95
C ALA A 49 -9.73 -2.83 -20.80
N MET A 50 -10.04 -3.44 -19.65
CA MET A 50 -9.19 -3.46 -18.46
C MET A 50 -8.24 -4.67 -18.41
N PRO A 51 -7.16 -4.62 -17.60
CA PRO A 51 -6.18 -5.70 -17.55
C PRO A 51 -6.80 -7.09 -17.29
N SER A 52 -6.15 -8.10 -17.84
CA SER A 52 -6.49 -9.49 -17.57
C SER A 52 -6.07 -9.89 -16.15
N LEU A 53 -6.64 -10.98 -15.64
CA LEU A 53 -6.20 -11.55 -14.37
C LEU A 53 -4.71 -11.96 -14.43
N GLN A 54 -4.24 -12.45 -15.58
CA GLN A 54 -2.84 -12.81 -15.80
C GLN A 54 -1.92 -11.58 -15.71
N SER A 55 -2.38 -10.41 -16.17
CA SER A 55 -1.65 -9.15 -16.05
C SER A 55 -1.46 -8.78 -14.58
N PHE A 56 -2.50 -8.88 -13.76
CA PHE A 56 -2.37 -8.68 -12.31
C PHE A 56 -1.48 -9.73 -11.65
N ALA A 57 -1.62 -11.00 -12.04
CA ALA A 57 -0.82 -12.08 -11.46
C ALA A 57 0.69 -11.92 -11.69
N ALA A 58 1.09 -11.29 -12.79
CA ALA A 58 2.49 -11.01 -13.10
C ALA A 58 3.11 -9.96 -12.16
N THR A 59 2.31 -9.01 -11.66
CA THR A 59 2.84 -7.79 -11.00
C THR A 59 2.42 -7.64 -9.55
N THR A 60 1.26 -8.18 -9.16
CA THR A 60 0.65 -7.93 -7.86
C THR A 60 1.01 -9.03 -6.85
N PRO A 61 1.63 -8.69 -5.70
CA PRO A 61 2.17 -9.68 -4.77
C PRO A 61 1.19 -10.69 -4.20
N LEU A 62 -0.11 -10.36 -4.13
CA LEU A 62 -1.15 -11.29 -3.66
C LEU A 62 -1.17 -12.60 -4.47
N PHE A 63 -0.85 -12.55 -5.77
CA PHE A 63 -0.80 -13.71 -6.65
C PHE A 63 0.52 -14.47 -6.60
N TRP A 64 1.55 -13.91 -5.96
CA TRP A 64 2.87 -14.52 -5.97
C TRP A 64 2.92 -15.76 -5.07
N HIS A 65 3.83 -16.66 -5.38
CA HIS A 65 4.07 -17.85 -4.56
C HIS A 65 4.37 -17.44 -3.10
N ARG A 66 3.85 -18.20 -2.12
CA ARG A 66 3.98 -17.87 -0.68
C ARG A 66 5.42 -17.55 -0.26
N ARG A 67 6.39 -18.36 -0.71
CA ARG A 67 7.83 -18.11 -0.47
C ARG A 67 8.35 -16.74 -0.92
N LEU A 68 7.75 -16.11 -1.94
CA LEU A 68 8.08 -14.74 -2.34
C LEU A 68 7.34 -13.72 -1.47
N ARG A 69 6.07 -13.98 -1.13
CA ARG A 69 5.28 -13.14 -0.20
C ARG A 69 5.94 -13.06 1.19
N ASP A 70 6.51 -14.16 1.66
CA ASP A 70 7.26 -14.25 2.92
C ASP A 70 8.54 -13.39 2.92
N LEU A 71 9.02 -12.97 1.75
CA LEU A 71 10.21 -12.14 1.56
C LEU A 71 9.87 -10.67 1.22
N LEU A 72 8.58 -10.30 1.22
CA LEU A 72 8.16 -8.90 1.10
C LEU A 72 8.62 -8.11 2.33
N PRO A 73 8.95 -6.82 2.17
CA PRO A 73 9.06 -5.89 3.29
C PRO A 73 7.80 -5.91 4.17
N ALA A 74 7.94 -5.57 5.45
CA ALA A 74 6.87 -5.68 6.44
C ALA A 74 5.61 -4.88 6.05
N GLY A 75 5.79 -3.66 5.52
CA GLY A 75 4.70 -2.80 5.06
C GLY A 75 3.90 -3.45 3.93
N ALA A 76 4.59 -3.87 2.86
CA ALA A 76 3.96 -4.56 1.74
C ALA A 76 3.26 -5.86 2.17
N ARG A 77 3.86 -6.65 3.08
CA ARG A 77 3.27 -7.90 3.57
C ARG A 77 1.95 -7.67 4.33
N ARG A 78 1.91 -6.64 5.18
CA ARG A 78 0.68 -6.23 5.88
C ARG A 78 -0.42 -5.82 4.93
N LEU A 79 -0.09 -5.04 3.89
CA LEU A 79 -1.05 -4.61 2.87
C LEU A 79 -1.62 -5.80 2.10
N VAL A 80 -0.77 -6.74 1.67
CA VAL A 80 -1.21 -7.97 1.00
C VAL A 80 -2.15 -8.80 1.88
N ALA A 81 -1.85 -8.91 3.18
CA ALA A 81 -2.72 -9.63 4.12
C ALA A 81 -4.09 -8.93 4.31
N ARG A 82 -4.11 -7.59 4.32
CA ARG A 82 -5.36 -6.81 4.34
C ARG A 82 -6.18 -7.01 3.07
N GLN A 83 -5.53 -6.96 1.90
CA GLN A 83 -6.19 -7.25 0.62
C GLN A 83 -6.78 -8.66 0.59
N GLU A 84 -6.04 -9.68 1.03
CA GLU A 84 -6.52 -11.07 1.07
C GLU A 84 -7.78 -11.19 1.96
N THR A 85 -7.77 -10.55 3.13
CA THR A 85 -8.93 -10.52 4.03
C THR A 85 -10.14 -9.80 3.42
N ALA A 86 -9.92 -8.63 2.80
CA ALA A 86 -10.98 -7.85 2.16
C ALA A 86 -11.59 -8.58 0.96
N LEU A 87 -10.75 -9.19 0.13
CA LEU A 87 -11.17 -10.00 -1.01
C LEU A 87 -12.01 -11.19 -0.57
N GLU A 88 -11.58 -11.95 0.45
CA GLU A 88 -12.34 -13.13 0.90
C GLU A 88 -13.70 -12.73 1.49
N ARG A 89 -13.77 -11.60 2.20
CA ARG A 89 -15.05 -11.04 2.70
C ARG A 89 -15.99 -10.72 1.53
N ASP A 90 -15.52 -9.95 0.55
CA ASP A 90 -16.36 -9.49 -0.56
C ASP A 90 -16.71 -10.65 -1.51
N TRP A 91 -15.80 -11.61 -1.70
CA TRP A 91 -16.04 -12.83 -2.46
C TRP A 91 -17.10 -13.73 -1.81
N ALA A 92 -17.11 -13.87 -0.49
CA ALA A 92 -18.11 -14.68 0.21
C ALA A 92 -19.54 -14.19 -0.06
N ASP A 93 -19.77 -12.87 0.06
CA ASP A 93 -21.07 -12.25 -0.22
C ASP A 93 -21.41 -12.36 -1.73
N PHE A 94 -20.43 -12.11 -2.60
CA PHE A 94 -20.61 -12.20 -4.06
C PHE A 94 -20.98 -13.61 -4.54
N HIS A 95 -20.27 -14.63 -4.05
CA HIS A 95 -20.51 -16.02 -4.44
C HIS A 95 -21.90 -16.50 -4.02
N GLU A 96 -22.43 -16.04 -2.88
CA GLU A 96 -23.80 -16.33 -2.45
C GLU A 96 -24.84 -15.68 -3.38
N GLY A 97 -24.65 -14.40 -3.73
CA GLY A 97 -25.58 -13.66 -4.61
C GLY A 97 -25.51 -14.05 -6.10
N PHE A 98 -24.36 -14.54 -6.54
CA PHE A 98 -24.04 -14.83 -7.95
C PHE A 98 -23.27 -16.16 -8.14
N PRO A 99 -23.83 -17.31 -7.75
CA PRO A 99 -23.13 -18.60 -7.76
C PRO A 99 -22.73 -19.09 -9.17
N GLY A 100 -23.31 -18.50 -10.23
CA GLY A 100 -22.96 -18.80 -11.62
C GLY A 100 -21.72 -18.09 -12.16
N VAL A 101 -21.16 -17.14 -11.40
CA VAL A 101 -19.98 -16.37 -11.83
C VAL A 101 -18.71 -16.99 -11.25
N ALA A 102 -17.75 -17.33 -12.11
CA ALA A 102 -16.49 -17.91 -11.69
C ALA A 102 -15.66 -16.94 -10.82
N ARG A 103 -14.96 -17.49 -9.82
CA ARG A 103 -14.10 -16.71 -8.90
C ARG A 103 -13.10 -15.83 -9.64
N ASP A 104 -12.46 -16.37 -10.68
CA ASP A 104 -11.46 -15.63 -11.45
C ASP A 104 -12.06 -14.41 -12.18
N ALA A 105 -13.32 -14.47 -12.60
CA ALA A 105 -14.01 -13.35 -13.24
C ALA A 105 -14.28 -12.22 -12.23
N TYR A 106 -14.73 -12.57 -11.02
CA TYR A 106 -14.89 -11.61 -9.93
C TYR A 106 -13.56 -11.05 -9.48
N LEU A 107 -12.56 -11.91 -9.28
CA LEU A 107 -11.22 -11.55 -8.83
C LEU A 107 -10.56 -10.54 -9.76
N ARG A 108 -10.68 -10.73 -11.08
CA ARG A 108 -10.24 -9.75 -12.08
C ARG A 108 -10.88 -8.39 -11.83
N CYS A 109 -12.21 -8.35 -11.66
CA CYS A 109 -12.95 -7.10 -11.47
C CYS A 109 -12.62 -6.44 -10.12
N TRP A 110 -12.40 -7.23 -9.07
CA TRP A 110 -11.99 -6.74 -7.76
C TRP A 110 -10.62 -6.04 -7.83
N PHE A 111 -9.66 -6.61 -8.56
CA PHE A 111 -8.38 -5.94 -8.81
C PHE A 111 -8.48 -4.74 -9.75
N VAL A 112 -9.40 -4.76 -10.73
CA VAL A 112 -9.69 -3.56 -11.54
C VAL A 112 -10.12 -2.43 -10.62
N VAL A 113 -11.07 -2.66 -9.71
CA VAL A 113 -11.52 -1.63 -8.76
C VAL A 113 -10.37 -1.14 -7.89
N GLY A 114 -9.65 -2.05 -7.22
CA GLY A 114 -8.57 -1.67 -6.29
C GLY A 114 -7.42 -0.88 -6.93
N THR A 115 -7.18 -1.07 -8.23
CA THR A 115 -6.06 -0.43 -8.95
C THR A 115 -6.45 0.84 -9.72
N ARG A 116 -7.75 1.17 -9.83
CA ARG A 116 -8.27 2.22 -10.72
C ARG A 116 -9.33 3.12 -10.11
N ALA A 117 -9.82 2.80 -8.93
CA ALA A 117 -10.80 3.62 -8.26
C ALA A 117 -10.20 4.95 -7.78
N PHE A 118 -11.03 5.97 -7.81
CA PHE A 118 -10.78 7.30 -7.28
C PHE A 118 -11.59 7.48 -6.01
N TYR A 119 -11.06 8.29 -5.09
CA TYR A 119 -11.82 8.76 -3.96
C TYR A 119 -13.01 9.61 -4.43
N HIS A 120 -14.24 9.26 -4.05
CA HIS A 120 -15.42 10.06 -4.36
C HIS A 120 -16.36 10.08 -3.18
N GLU A 121 -16.45 11.24 -2.54
CA GLU A 121 -17.33 11.45 -1.39
C GLU A 121 -18.67 12.03 -1.83
N THR A 122 -19.73 11.39 -1.34
CA THR A 122 -21.12 11.84 -1.38
C THR A 122 -21.79 11.57 -0.04
N ASP A 123 -22.93 12.19 0.23
CA ASP A 123 -23.72 11.95 1.45
C ASP A 123 -23.98 10.45 1.71
N ALA A 124 -24.26 9.69 0.64
CA ALA A 124 -24.52 8.25 0.74
C ALA A 124 -23.28 7.44 1.15
N THR A 125 -22.08 7.92 0.81
CA THR A 125 -20.81 7.24 1.12
C THR A 125 -20.25 7.59 2.51
N LEU A 126 -20.79 8.62 3.19
CA LEU A 126 -20.30 9.05 4.50
C LEU A 126 -20.41 7.98 5.59
N ARG A 127 -21.33 7.01 5.42
CA ARG A 127 -21.49 5.87 6.33
C ARG A 127 -20.41 4.79 6.17
N TYR A 128 -19.56 4.88 5.14
CA TYR A 128 -18.48 3.95 4.85
C TYR A 128 -17.13 4.54 5.30
N PRO A 129 -16.12 3.68 5.59
CA PRO A 129 -14.74 4.11 5.78
C PRO A 129 -14.28 4.96 4.59
N TRP A 130 -13.43 5.95 4.82
CA TRP A 130 -13.00 6.88 3.77
C TRP A 130 -12.24 6.15 2.65
N GLU A 131 -11.53 5.07 2.98
CA GLU A 131 -10.82 4.21 2.04
C GLU A 131 -11.75 3.48 1.06
N ASP A 132 -13.00 3.25 1.45
CA ASP A 132 -14.01 2.56 0.64
C ASP A 132 -14.90 3.54 -0.13
N ARG A 133 -14.67 4.86 -0.04
CA ARG A 133 -15.44 5.86 -0.80
C ARG A 133 -14.93 5.93 -2.24
N LEU A 134 -15.20 4.88 -2.99
CA LEU A 134 -14.61 4.60 -4.29
C LEU A 134 -15.55 4.91 -5.45
N ALA A 135 -14.97 5.37 -6.56
CA ALA A 135 -15.62 5.49 -7.86
C ALA A 135 -14.68 5.14 -9.00
N LEU A 136 -15.16 4.47 -10.04
CA LEU A 136 -14.46 4.29 -11.30
C LEU A 136 -14.81 5.39 -12.26
N LEU A 137 -13.78 6.03 -12.81
CA LEU A 137 -13.89 7.15 -13.72
C LEU A 137 -13.36 6.73 -15.09
N PRO A 138 -14.24 6.37 -16.06
CA PRO A 138 -13.80 5.96 -17.38
C PRO A 138 -12.86 6.98 -18.01
N VAL A 139 -11.82 6.50 -18.69
CA VAL A 139 -10.76 7.29 -19.34
C VAL A 139 -9.81 7.95 -18.33
N ALA A 140 -10.29 8.44 -17.19
CA ALA A 140 -9.42 8.98 -16.14
C ALA A 140 -8.63 7.88 -15.42
N ASP A 141 -9.19 6.68 -15.33
CA ASP A 141 -8.51 5.47 -14.86
C ASP A 141 -7.35 4.99 -15.75
N MET A 142 -7.14 5.63 -16.90
CA MET A 142 -5.99 5.37 -17.78
C MET A 142 -4.77 6.25 -17.48
N PHE A 143 -4.91 7.31 -16.67
CA PHE A 143 -3.76 8.14 -16.33
C PHE A 143 -2.80 7.41 -15.39
N ASN A 144 -1.51 7.41 -15.72
CA ASN A 144 -0.47 6.82 -14.89
C ASN A 144 -0.10 7.71 -13.69
N HIS A 145 0.54 7.10 -12.69
CA HIS A 145 1.01 7.78 -11.49
C HIS A 145 2.34 8.51 -11.69
N ALA A 146 2.47 9.70 -11.12
CA ALA A 146 3.74 10.33 -10.80
C ALA A 146 3.75 10.85 -9.36
N GLY A 147 4.89 10.72 -8.67
CA GLY A 147 5.06 11.22 -7.30
C GLY A 147 4.96 12.75 -7.18
N VAL A 148 5.19 13.47 -8.28
CA VAL A 148 4.92 14.92 -8.43
C VAL A 148 3.97 15.11 -9.61
N PRO A 149 2.67 15.35 -9.37
CA PRO A 149 1.68 15.34 -10.44
C PRO A 149 1.73 16.59 -11.31
N GLY A 150 1.42 16.42 -12.60
CA GLY A 150 1.18 17.52 -13.54
C GLY A 150 -0.28 17.96 -13.61
N CYS A 151 -1.12 17.46 -12.70
CA CYS A 151 -2.56 17.66 -12.70
C CYS A 151 -3.11 17.83 -11.28
N ALA A 152 -4.19 18.60 -11.18
CA ALA A 152 -5.06 18.68 -10.02
C ALA A 152 -6.37 17.96 -10.32
N VAL A 153 -6.95 17.37 -9.29
CA VAL A 153 -8.18 16.59 -9.36
C VAL A 153 -9.21 17.22 -8.42
N ALA A 154 -10.43 17.40 -8.90
CA ALA A 154 -11.54 17.93 -8.13
C ALA A 154 -12.83 17.15 -8.45
N PHE A 155 -13.71 17.02 -7.47
CA PHE A 155 -14.98 16.33 -7.67
C PHE A 155 -16.14 17.05 -6.98
N SER A 156 -17.34 16.80 -7.48
CA SER A 156 -18.62 17.18 -6.91
C SER A 156 -19.59 15.99 -7.03
N PRO A 157 -20.83 16.10 -6.53
CA PRO A 157 -21.86 15.11 -6.79
C PRO A 157 -22.16 14.91 -8.29
N ASP A 158 -21.94 15.93 -9.12
CA ASP A 158 -22.34 15.95 -10.53
C ASP A 158 -21.20 15.64 -11.51
N ALA A 159 -19.95 15.81 -11.11
CA ALA A 159 -18.82 15.65 -12.02
C ALA A 159 -17.49 15.39 -11.30
N TYR A 160 -16.56 14.85 -12.07
CA TYR A 160 -15.15 14.71 -11.71
C TYR A 160 -14.29 15.47 -12.74
N THR A 161 -13.33 16.27 -12.29
CA THR A 161 -12.51 17.12 -13.16
C THR A 161 -11.03 16.91 -12.91
N VAL A 162 -10.30 16.68 -14.01
CA VAL A 162 -8.84 16.62 -14.07
C VAL A 162 -8.35 17.85 -14.82
N THR A 163 -7.54 18.68 -14.15
CA THR A 163 -7.01 19.94 -14.68
C THR A 163 -5.49 19.87 -14.71
N ALA A 164 -4.87 20.08 -15.87
CA ALA A 164 -3.42 20.21 -15.96
C ALA A 164 -2.95 21.45 -15.19
N THR A 165 -1.93 21.30 -14.35
CA THR A 165 -1.31 22.38 -13.56
C THR A 165 -0.04 22.92 -14.22
N ARG A 166 0.37 22.31 -15.33
CA ARG A 166 1.49 22.71 -16.17
C ARG A 166 1.09 22.70 -17.65
N ALA A 167 1.91 23.33 -18.49
CA ALA A 167 1.80 23.13 -19.92
C ALA A 167 2.09 21.66 -20.29
N CYS A 168 1.28 21.10 -21.18
CA CYS A 168 1.47 19.77 -21.76
C CYS A 168 1.61 19.95 -23.28
N ALA A 169 2.76 19.58 -23.83
CA ALA A 169 2.99 19.59 -25.27
C ALA A 169 2.32 18.38 -25.93
N ARG A 170 2.11 18.47 -27.25
CA ARG A 170 1.61 17.32 -28.02
C ARG A 170 2.61 16.17 -27.92
N GLY A 171 2.14 15.00 -27.48
CA GLY A 171 2.97 13.81 -27.29
C GLY A 171 3.45 13.63 -25.85
N ASP A 172 3.27 14.63 -24.98
CA ASP A 172 3.54 14.46 -23.55
C ASP A 172 2.51 13.53 -22.93
N GLU A 173 3.00 12.58 -22.14
CA GLU A 173 2.15 11.83 -21.23
C GLU A 173 1.70 12.73 -20.07
N VAL A 174 0.43 12.56 -19.69
CA VAL A 174 -0.20 13.28 -18.59
C VAL A 174 -0.31 12.32 -17.41
N PHE A 175 0.12 12.76 -16.24
CA PHE A 175 0.18 11.93 -15.03
C PHE A 175 -0.69 12.52 -13.94
N LEU A 176 -1.33 11.64 -13.16
CA LEU A 176 -2.01 11.96 -11.92
C LEU A 176 -1.14 11.57 -10.72
N SER A 177 -1.49 12.08 -9.54
CA SER A 177 -1.04 11.47 -8.28
C SER A 177 -2.12 10.52 -7.81
N TYR A 178 -1.73 9.28 -7.49
CA TYR A 178 -2.63 8.32 -6.83
C TYR A 178 -2.67 8.57 -5.31
N GLY A 179 -1.76 9.41 -4.80
CA GLY A 179 -1.55 9.68 -3.39
C GLY A 179 -0.05 9.74 -3.06
N GLU A 180 0.26 10.19 -1.86
CA GLU A 180 1.62 10.21 -1.30
C GLU A 180 2.00 8.82 -0.77
N HIS A 181 2.18 7.88 -1.69
CA HIS A 181 2.32 6.46 -1.36
C HIS A 181 3.78 5.99 -1.38
N SER A 182 4.15 5.17 -0.40
CA SER A 182 5.42 4.45 -0.41
C SER A 182 5.47 3.40 -1.52
N ASN A 183 6.68 2.97 -1.91
CA ASN A 183 6.81 1.90 -2.89
C ASN A 183 6.33 0.54 -2.35
N ASP A 184 6.25 0.35 -1.03
CA ASP A 184 5.56 -0.81 -0.43
C ASP A 184 4.07 -0.81 -0.78
N PHE A 185 3.43 0.37 -0.69
CA PHE A 185 2.02 0.55 -1.02
C PHE A 185 1.76 0.44 -2.52
N LEU A 186 2.56 1.13 -3.35
CA LEU A 186 2.44 1.05 -4.80
C LEU A 186 2.62 -0.38 -5.32
N LEU A 187 3.54 -1.15 -4.74
CA LEU A 187 3.73 -2.54 -5.12
C LEU A 187 2.54 -3.41 -4.71
N ALA A 188 2.06 -3.28 -3.47
CA ALA A 188 0.96 -4.11 -2.96
C ALA A 188 -0.36 -3.80 -3.66
N GLU A 189 -0.76 -2.53 -3.74
CA GLU A 189 -2.07 -2.09 -4.22
C GLU A 189 -2.13 -1.91 -5.74
N TYR A 190 -1.04 -1.46 -6.37
CA TYR A 190 -1.03 -1.14 -7.81
C TYR A 190 -0.10 -2.04 -8.66
N GLY A 191 0.75 -2.86 -8.05
CA GLY A 191 1.64 -3.78 -8.76
C GLY A 191 2.86 -3.13 -9.42
N PHE A 192 3.28 -1.93 -9.01
CA PHE A 192 4.47 -1.30 -9.58
C PHE A 192 5.35 -0.59 -8.54
N LEU A 193 6.58 -0.27 -8.96
CA LEU A 193 7.56 0.50 -8.18
C LEU A 193 7.98 1.71 -9.00
N LEU A 194 7.98 2.89 -8.38
CA LEU A 194 8.63 4.08 -8.93
C LEU A 194 10.13 4.01 -8.64
N ASP A 195 10.97 4.38 -9.61
CA ASP A 195 12.41 4.50 -9.42
C ASP A 195 12.75 5.63 -8.44
N ASP A 196 12.19 6.82 -8.70
CA ASP A 196 12.35 8.02 -7.88
C ASP A 196 11.03 8.37 -7.22
N ASN A 197 10.80 7.83 -6.01
CA ASN A 197 9.60 8.12 -5.22
C ASN A 197 9.93 9.08 -4.06
N PRO A 198 9.43 10.33 -4.08
CA PRO A 198 9.67 11.29 -3.00
C PRO A 198 8.97 10.90 -1.69
N TRP A 199 7.96 10.03 -1.75
CA TRP A 199 7.14 9.56 -0.63
C TRP A 199 7.56 8.16 -0.15
N ASP A 200 8.72 7.65 -0.58
CA ASP A 200 9.12 6.30 -0.23
C ASP A 200 9.48 6.17 1.25
N THR A 201 8.98 5.12 1.88
CA THR A 201 9.23 4.81 3.29
C THR A 201 9.45 3.32 3.48
N VAL A 202 10.05 2.95 4.61
CA VAL A 202 10.18 1.56 5.05
C VAL A 202 9.67 1.41 6.48
N ASP A 203 8.88 0.35 6.71
CA ASP A 203 8.43 -0.06 8.04
C ASP A 203 9.44 -1.01 8.69
N LEU A 204 10.02 -0.56 9.80
CA LEU A 204 10.99 -1.29 10.63
C LEU A 204 10.33 -1.98 11.83
N GLY A 205 9.02 -1.83 12.05
CA GLY A 205 8.34 -2.29 13.27
C GLY A 205 8.53 -3.78 13.50
N ALA A 206 8.30 -4.60 12.47
CA ALA A 206 8.49 -6.04 12.53
C ALA A 206 9.95 -6.44 12.83
N PHE A 207 10.92 -5.81 12.17
CA PHE A 207 12.34 -6.05 12.41
C PHE A 207 12.71 -5.72 13.86
N VAL A 208 12.35 -4.53 14.33
CA VAL A 208 12.64 -4.06 15.68
C VAL A 208 12.04 -5.01 16.72
N LEU A 209 10.77 -5.38 16.57
CA LEU A 209 10.11 -6.30 17.49
C LEU A 209 10.76 -7.69 17.49
N SER A 210 11.20 -8.19 16.33
CA SER A 210 11.83 -9.52 16.22
C SER A 210 13.16 -9.63 16.97
N GLY A 211 13.85 -8.51 17.19
CA GLY A 211 15.08 -8.47 17.98
C GLY A 211 14.86 -8.49 19.49
N LEU A 212 13.64 -8.24 19.97
CA LEU A 212 13.34 -8.07 21.39
C LEU A 212 12.76 -9.34 22.01
N ASP A 213 12.89 -9.47 23.33
CA ASP A 213 12.25 -10.56 24.07
C ASP A 213 10.72 -10.40 24.17
N ALA A 214 10.02 -11.44 24.61
CA ALA A 214 8.56 -11.46 24.65
C ALA A 214 7.95 -10.39 25.57
N GLU A 215 8.62 -10.05 26.66
CA GLU A 215 8.16 -9.02 27.61
C GLU A 215 8.29 -7.63 26.98
N GLN A 216 9.43 -7.32 26.37
CA GLN A 216 9.69 -6.08 25.65
C GLN A 216 8.76 -5.91 24.45
N GLN A 217 8.52 -6.97 23.68
CA GLN A 217 7.56 -6.93 22.57
C GLN A 217 6.14 -6.61 23.06
N ALA A 218 5.70 -7.23 24.15
CA ALA A 218 4.37 -6.96 24.73
C ALA A 218 4.28 -5.53 25.26
N GLU A 219 5.33 -5.03 25.93
CA GLU A 219 5.41 -3.65 26.43
C GLU A 219 5.32 -2.64 25.29
N LEU A 220 6.08 -2.85 24.19
CA LEU A 220 6.05 -1.96 23.04
C LEU A 220 4.70 -1.98 22.32
N ARG A 221 4.12 -3.16 22.08
CA ARG A 221 2.78 -3.29 21.46
C ARG A 221 1.69 -2.62 22.31
N ALA A 222 1.75 -2.77 23.63
CA ALA A 222 0.80 -2.11 24.54
C ALA A 222 0.88 -0.57 24.47
N ARG A 223 1.97 -0.02 23.92
CA ARG A 223 2.17 1.41 23.67
C ARG A 223 1.93 1.81 22.21
N GLY A 224 1.36 0.92 21.40
CA GLY A 224 1.05 1.18 19.98
C GLY A 224 2.25 1.06 19.05
N PHE A 225 3.31 0.37 19.44
CA PHE A 225 4.44 0.07 18.56
C PHE A 225 4.13 -1.17 17.69
N ASP A 226 3.36 -0.96 16.63
CA ASP A 226 3.11 -2.00 15.61
C ASP A 226 3.85 -1.69 14.29
N GLU A 227 3.99 -0.40 13.98
CA GLU A 227 4.63 0.11 12.77
C GLU A 227 5.66 1.16 13.15
N CYS A 228 6.81 1.14 12.47
CA CYS A 228 7.90 2.08 12.74
C CYS A 228 8.52 2.55 11.44
N VAL A 229 7.99 3.64 10.89
CA VAL A 229 8.28 4.08 9.53
C VAL A 229 9.48 5.04 9.49
N VAL A 230 10.31 4.89 8.46
CA VAL A 230 11.43 5.79 8.15
C VAL A 230 11.41 6.14 6.65
N GLY A 231 11.57 7.42 6.31
CA GLY A 231 11.64 7.90 4.92
C GLY A 231 11.87 9.41 4.82
N PRO A 232 11.88 9.99 3.61
CA PRO A 232 11.91 11.44 3.41
C PRO A 232 10.68 12.09 4.06
N GLY A 233 10.88 13.08 4.92
CA GLY A 233 9.78 13.80 5.60
C GLY A 233 9.18 13.09 6.80
N GLU A 234 9.33 11.78 6.92
CA GLU A 234 8.89 11.00 8.08
C GLU A 234 9.88 11.09 9.24
N GLN A 235 9.41 11.57 10.39
CA GLN A 235 10.21 11.51 11.61
C GLN A 235 10.14 10.08 12.16
N TRP A 236 11.26 9.54 12.63
CA TRP A 236 11.25 8.25 13.32
C TRP A 236 10.37 8.35 14.59
N HIS A 237 9.10 8.00 14.48
CA HIS A 237 8.11 8.14 15.54
C HIS A 237 8.18 6.91 16.45
N LEU A 238 8.38 7.16 17.74
CA LEU A 238 8.48 6.15 18.77
C LEU A 238 7.49 6.51 19.89
N PRO A 239 6.71 5.55 20.41
CA PRO A 239 5.90 5.79 21.59
C PRO A 239 6.78 5.97 22.83
N ASP A 240 6.20 6.52 23.90
CA ASP A 240 6.93 6.83 25.12
C ASP A 240 7.65 5.60 25.70
N GLY A 241 8.90 5.81 26.11
CA GLY A 241 9.78 4.78 26.67
C GLY A 241 10.31 3.74 25.67
N ALA A 242 9.84 3.72 24.41
CA ALA A 242 10.40 2.82 23.40
C ALA A 242 11.88 3.09 23.16
N LEU A 243 12.28 4.37 23.15
CA LEU A 243 13.68 4.76 22.96
C LEU A 243 14.61 4.14 24.02
N ASP A 244 14.17 3.99 25.28
CA ASP A 244 14.98 3.41 26.35
C ASP A 244 15.15 1.90 26.20
N ILE A 245 14.11 1.21 25.73
CA ILE A 245 14.16 -0.23 25.40
C ILE A 245 15.12 -0.45 24.23
N LEU A 246 14.92 0.31 23.15
CA LEU A 246 15.72 0.20 21.95
C LEU A 246 17.18 0.62 22.18
N GLY A 247 17.44 1.65 22.99
CA GLY A 247 18.80 2.08 23.31
C GLY A 247 19.62 1.02 24.04
N ARG A 248 19.00 0.33 25.02
CA ARG A 248 19.63 -0.78 25.74
C ARG A 248 19.94 -1.96 24.81
N HIS A 249 19.02 -2.30 23.93
CA HIS A 249 19.12 -3.47 23.06
C HIS A 249 20.02 -3.25 21.84
N PHE A 250 19.83 -2.12 21.14
CA PHE A 250 20.46 -1.86 19.85
C PHE A 250 21.78 -1.10 19.94
N ALA A 251 21.87 -0.10 20.81
CA ALA A 251 23.03 0.78 20.89
C ALA A 251 24.07 0.33 21.94
N ALA A 252 23.76 -0.68 22.76
CA ALA A 252 24.58 -1.11 23.89
C ALA A 252 25.04 0.07 24.76
N GLU A 253 24.23 1.14 24.84
CA GLU A 253 24.49 2.27 25.73
C GLU A 253 23.94 1.92 27.11
N PRO A 254 24.79 1.57 28.11
CA PRO A 254 24.36 1.62 29.49
C PRO A 254 24.05 3.08 29.85
N PRO A 255 23.15 3.34 30.82
CA PRO A 255 22.89 4.71 31.28
C PRO A 255 24.21 5.36 31.68
N ARG A 256 24.57 6.48 31.05
CA ARG A 256 25.75 7.27 31.46
C ARG A 256 25.55 7.68 32.93
N ARG A 257 26.45 7.24 33.81
CA ARG A 257 26.46 7.67 35.21
C ARG A 257 26.70 9.18 35.25
N ALA A 258 25.74 9.94 35.78
CA ALA A 258 26.02 11.28 36.28
C ALA A 258 26.92 11.14 37.51
N ALA A 259 27.99 11.94 37.60
CA ALA A 259 28.89 11.96 38.76
C ALA A 259 28.18 12.28 40.11
N ASN A 260 26.92 12.72 40.06
CA ASN A 260 26.19 13.30 41.19
C ASN A 260 24.88 12.57 41.54
N GLY A 261 24.60 11.38 40.97
CA GLY A 261 23.45 10.56 41.39
C GLY A 261 22.04 11.06 40.99
N GLY A 262 21.91 12.00 40.05
CA GLY A 262 20.62 12.49 39.54
C GLY A 262 19.97 11.64 38.43
N ARG A 263 18.70 11.91 38.11
CA ARG A 263 17.89 11.20 37.09
C ARG A 263 18.64 11.09 35.74
N GLN A 264 18.63 9.86 35.21
CA GLN A 264 19.37 9.37 34.04
C GLN A 264 19.05 10.17 32.77
N GLY A 265 20.06 10.42 31.92
CA GLY A 265 19.84 10.98 30.58
C GLY A 265 19.31 9.90 29.62
N LYS A 266 18.29 10.22 28.83
CA LYS A 266 17.75 9.35 27.77
C LYS A 266 18.84 9.04 26.71
N PRO A 267 18.81 7.85 26.07
CA PRO A 267 19.69 7.57 24.93
C PRO A 267 19.50 8.63 23.84
N ARG A 268 20.56 8.93 23.09
CA ARG A 268 20.43 9.84 21.94
C ARG A 268 19.63 9.15 20.84
N LYS A 269 18.47 9.69 20.48
CA LYS A 269 17.57 9.15 19.46
C LYS A 269 18.31 8.83 18.16
N GLU A 270 19.18 9.73 17.75
CA GLU A 270 20.06 9.66 16.59
C GLU A 270 20.93 8.39 16.60
N ARG A 271 21.56 8.10 17.74
CA ARG A 271 22.44 6.93 17.90
C ARG A 271 21.68 5.62 17.88
N VAL A 272 20.52 5.58 18.55
CA VAL A 272 19.68 4.38 18.56
C VAL A 272 19.14 4.10 17.16
N LEU A 273 18.69 5.13 16.45
CA LEU A 273 18.27 5.02 15.05
C LEU A 273 19.40 4.46 14.18
N ALA A 274 20.60 5.06 14.25
CA ALA A 274 21.75 4.59 13.49
C ALA A 274 22.09 3.11 13.79
N ALA A 275 22.03 2.70 15.05
CA ALA A 275 22.27 1.31 15.45
C ALA A 275 21.20 0.35 14.90
N VAL A 276 19.92 0.70 15.00
CA VAL A 276 18.80 -0.09 14.43
C VAL A 276 18.97 -0.22 12.92
N LEU A 277 19.18 0.89 12.22
CA LEU A 277 19.34 0.92 10.76
C LEU A 277 20.57 0.13 10.30
N THR A 278 21.67 0.19 11.06
CA THR A 278 22.89 -0.58 10.74
C THR A 278 22.63 -2.08 10.83
N ARG A 279 21.93 -2.56 11.87
CA ARG A 279 21.55 -3.97 11.97
C ARG A 279 20.54 -4.36 10.89
N PHE A 280 19.61 -3.47 10.53
CA PHE A 280 18.65 -3.71 9.46
C PHE A 280 19.32 -3.91 8.09
N LEU A 281 20.48 -3.29 7.82
CA LEU A 281 21.25 -3.55 6.60
C LEU A 281 21.73 -5.00 6.48
N ASP A 282 21.97 -5.69 7.60
CA ASP A 282 22.32 -7.11 7.57
C ASP A 282 21.11 -7.98 7.22
N GLU A 283 19.91 -7.68 7.77
CA GLU A 283 18.68 -8.35 7.36
C GLU A 283 18.38 -8.15 5.87
N ILE A 284 18.55 -6.93 5.35
CA ILE A 284 18.39 -6.66 3.91
C ILE A 284 19.31 -7.54 3.07
N ARG A 285 20.56 -7.74 3.50
CA ARG A 285 21.51 -8.62 2.81
C ARG A 285 21.03 -10.07 2.81
N ASP A 286 20.56 -10.55 3.95
CA ASP A 286 20.07 -11.92 4.12
C ASP A 286 18.81 -12.17 3.29
N VAL A 287 17.85 -11.25 3.31
CA VAL A 287 16.63 -11.34 2.50
C VAL A 287 16.96 -11.33 1.00
N LYS A 288 17.86 -10.44 0.54
CA LYS A 288 18.30 -10.43 -0.87
C LYS A 288 18.99 -11.74 -1.27
N SER A 289 19.77 -12.34 -0.37
CA SER A 289 20.36 -13.67 -0.59
C SER A 289 19.27 -14.74 -0.70
N ALA A 290 18.28 -14.72 0.21
CA ALA A 290 17.15 -15.64 0.19
C ALA A 290 16.35 -15.53 -1.11
N ILE A 291 16.05 -14.32 -1.60
CA ILE A 291 15.33 -14.09 -2.86
C ILE A 291 16.06 -14.73 -4.04
N ARG A 292 17.40 -14.57 -4.11
CA ARG A 292 18.23 -15.17 -5.18
C ARG A 292 18.24 -16.70 -5.14
N ALA A 293 18.03 -17.29 -3.97
CA ALA A 293 17.95 -18.74 -3.78
C ALA A 293 16.53 -19.31 -4.03
N VAL A 294 15.49 -18.46 -4.13
CA VAL A 294 14.12 -18.93 -4.39
C VAL A 294 14.00 -19.43 -5.84
N THR A 295 13.54 -20.67 -6.00
CA THR A 295 13.33 -21.33 -7.30
C THR A 295 11.87 -21.29 -7.81
N VAL A 296 10.96 -20.74 -7.02
CA VAL A 296 9.52 -20.60 -7.31
C VAL A 296 9.15 -19.17 -7.69
N GLY A 297 8.00 -19.00 -8.35
CA GLY A 297 7.60 -17.75 -9.00
C GLY A 297 8.38 -17.51 -10.29
N ASP A 298 8.08 -16.43 -10.99
CA ASP A 298 8.79 -16.08 -12.22
C ASP A 298 10.01 -15.15 -11.96
N ASN A 299 10.84 -14.96 -12.99
CA ASN A 299 12.03 -14.13 -12.90
C ASN A 299 11.69 -12.65 -12.68
N ALA A 300 10.57 -12.16 -13.21
CA ALA A 300 10.17 -10.77 -13.08
C ALA A 300 9.72 -10.46 -11.66
N GLN A 301 8.96 -11.34 -11.01
CA GLN A 301 8.57 -11.25 -9.60
C GLN A 301 9.79 -11.16 -8.68
N ARG A 302 10.78 -12.05 -8.87
CA ARG A 302 12.05 -12.01 -8.11
C ARG A 302 12.83 -10.73 -8.37
N ALA A 303 12.90 -10.26 -9.62
CA ALA A 303 13.59 -9.02 -9.98
C ALA A 303 12.92 -7.79 -9.35
N THR A 304 11.58 -7.71 -9.37
CA THR A 304 10.82 -6.64 -8.72
C THR A 304 11.07 -6.63 -7.22
N LEU A 305 11.06 -7.80 -6.57
CA LEU A 305 11.32 -7.90 -5.14
C LEU A 305 12.75 -7.49 -4.77
N LEU A 306 13.75 -7.91 -5.57
CA LEU A 306 15.14 -7.45 -5.38
C LEU A 306 15.26 -5.93 -5.55
N ARG A 307 14.62 -5.37 -6.59
CA ARG A 307 14.60 -3.91 -6.83
C ARG A 307 13.99 -3.16 -5.65
N ARG A 308 12.90 -3.68 -5.04
CA ARG A 308 12.33 -3.06 -3.84
C ARG A 308 13.31 -3.06 -2.67
N TRP A 309 14.00 -4.17 -2.43
CA TRP A 309 15.01 -4.25 -1.38
C TRP A 309 16.26 -3.39 -1.67
N ASP A 310 16.63 -3.19 -2.94
CA ASP A 310 17.66 -2.22 -3.32
C ASP A 310 17.25 -0.78 -2.98
N GLN A 311 15.98 -0.41 -3.23
CA GLN A 311 15.44 0.90 -2.85
C GLN A 311 15.43 1.12 -1.33
N ILE A 312 15.00 0.11 -0.58
CA ILE A 312 15.03 0.14 0.89
C ILE A 312 16.46 0.29 1.40
N GLU A 313 17.41 -0.47 0.83
CA GLU A 313 18.83 -0.37 1.20
C GLU A 313 19.38 1.06 0.97
N ALA A 314 19.02 1.69 -0.16
CA ALA A 314 19.41 3.05 -0.46
C ALA A 314 18.79 4.07 0.52
N LEU A 315 17.51 3.90 0.84
CA LEU A 315 16.80 4.72 1.83
C LEU A 315 17.47 4.63 3.21
N VAL A 316 17.74 3.42 3.68
CA VAL A 316 18.39 3.15 4.98
C VAL A 316 19.80 3.74 5.03
N LYS A 317 20.62 3.55 3.99
CA LYS A 317 21.96 4.15 3.90
C LYS A 317 21.93 5.68 3.90
N ARG A 318 20.92 6.29 3.25
CA ARG A 318 20.71 7.74 3.29
C ARG A 318 20.31 8.20 4.69
N ALA A 319 19.39 7.51 5.35
CA ALA A 319 18.98 7.81 6.71
C ALA A 319 20.15 7.77 7.70
N ILE A 320 21.01 6.75 7.65
CA ILE A 320 22.22 6.65 8.49
C ILE A 320 23.15 7.85 8.28
N ARG A 321 23.40 8.26 7.02
CA ARG A 321 24.26 9.41 6.71
C ARG A 321 23.68 10.75 7.17
N GLY A 322 22.36 10.85 7.31
CA GLY A 322 21.67 12.05 7.80
C GLY A 322 21.66 12.20 9.32
N VAL A 323 22.11 11.18 10.07
CA VAL A 323 22.18 11.22 11.53
C VAL A 323 23.35 12.13 11.96
N PRO A 324 23.10 13.22 12.72
CA PRO A 324 24.17 14.09 13.23
C PRO A 324 25.14 13.33 14.16
N SER A 325 26.44 13.62 14.01
CA SER A 325 27.55 13.05 14.81
C SER A 325 27.45 13.37 16.31
#